data_AF-A0A660MGK0-F1
#
_entry.id   AF-A0A660MGK0-F1
#
_cell.length_a   1.000
_cell.length_b   1.000
_cell.length_c   1.000
_cell.angle_alpha   90.00
_cell.angle_beta   90.00
_cell.angle_gamma   90.00
#
_symmetry.space_group_name_H-M   'P 1'
#
loop_
_entity.id
_entity.type
_entity.pdbx_description
1 polymer ?
#
loop_
_entity_poly.entity_id
_entity_poly.type
_entity_poly.pdbx_seq_one_letter_code
_entity_poly.pdbx_strand_id
1 'polypeptide(L)'
;MNTYAKNVATSAADAAKITPRAEFRVFGKDIIHGVQQHMWDAKATLYAARRMPAEIYFLSAKTDAANVKVRDSLLDIKLKVGETPEGFEIFQPRGKFQFPVSQADLQTILGFLQVDIALDKAQYELAEFVAMAKAHPDLCTVSVEKMRYGFSVDGIICEYAQVWFNGALMETACCESEDYAGIKAAAEKLGIAQLDNINYLKAGKQVVGMA
;
A
#
# COMPACT_ATOMS: atom_id res chain seq x y z
N MET A 1 12.48 0.37 12.85
CA MET A 1 11.26 -0.45 13.10
C MET A 1 11.44 -1.83 12.48
N ASN A 2 11.09 -2.90 13.19
CA ASN A 2 11.14 -4.25 12.65
C ASN A 2 9.98 -4.45 11.64
N THR A 3 10.26 -4.38 10.35
CA THR A 3 9.29 -4.65 9.25
C THR A 3 8.78 -6.11 9.25
N TYR A 4 9.31 -6.95 10.15
CA TYR A 4 8.95 -8.36 10.39
C TYR A 4 8.10 -8.59 11.65
N ALA A 5 7.73 -7.53 12.39
CA ALA A 5 6.83 -7.67 13.53
C ALA A 5 5.43 -8.17 13.12
N LYS A 6 4.75 -8.88 14.02
CA LYS A 6 3.35 -9.33 13.83
C LYS A 6 2.43 -8.14 13.58
N ASN A 7 1.40 -8.35 12.75
CA ASN A 7 0.38 -7.34 12.51
C ASN A 7 -0.44 -7.14 13.78
N VAL A 8 -0.16 -6.06 14.52
CA VAL A 8 -0.88 -5.69 15.74
C VAL A 8 -1.69 -4.43 15.50
N ALA A 9 -2.83 -4.31 16.20
CA ALA A 9 -3.63 -3.10 16.21
C ALA A 9 -2.79 -1.89 16.66
N THR A 10 -3.11 -0.72 16.12
CA THR A 10 -2.41 0.53 16.45
C THR A 10 -3.45 1.64 16.51
N SER A 11 -3.50 2.35 17.63
CA SER A 11 -4.44 3.46 17.82
C SER A 11 -4.14 4.60 16.84
N ALA A 12 -5.15 5.43 16.53
CA ALA A 12 -4.94 6.62 15.70
C ALA A 12 -3.92 7.59 16.32
N ALA A 13 -3.90 7.73 17.65
CA ALA A 13 -2.96 8.58 18.36
C ALA A 13 -1.52 8.09 18.25
N ASP A 14 -1.29 6.78 18.26
CA ASP A 14 0.05 6.22 18.07
C ASP A 14 0.48 6.24 16.62
N ALA A 15 -0.46 6.01 15.69
CA ALA A 15 -0.23 6.13 14.26
C ALA A 15 0.20 7.56 13.85
N ALA A 16 -0.33 8.58 14.52
CA ALA A 16 0.03 9.98 14.31
C ALA A 16 1.46 10.34 14.78
N LYS A 17 2.07 9.53 15.66
CA LYS A 17 3.46 9.73 16.12
C LYS A 17 4.49 9.16 15.14
N ILE A 18 4.06 8.39 14.14
CA ILE A 18 4.94 7.80 13.14
C ILE A 18 5.34 8.90 12.15
N THR A 19 6.64 9.16 12.04
CA THR A 19 7.18 10.07 11.02
C THR A 19 6.80 9.56 9.62
N PRO A 20 6.15 10.40 8.79
CA PRO A 20 5.83 10.03 7.42
C PRO A 20 7.08 9.78 6.60
N ARG A 21 7.02 8.74 5.77
CA ARG A 21 8.05 8.46 4.76
C ARG A 21 7.47 8.78 3.39
N ALA A 22 8.32 9.33 2.53
CA ALA A 22 8.01 9.42 1.12
C ALA A 22 8.25 8.03 0.49
N GLU A 23 7.41 7.67 -0.46
CA GLU A 23 7.50 6.45 -1.26
C GLU A 23 7.60 6.83 -2.74
N PHE A 24 8.67 6.34 -3.39
CA PHE A 24 8.73 6.21 -4.84
C PHE A 24 8.50 4.74 -5.17
N ARG A 25 7.38 4.44 -5.82
CA ARG A 25 6.99 3.09 -6.20
C ARG A 25 6.64 3.04 -7.66
N VAL A 26 7.10 1.98 -8.31
CA VAL A 26 6.82 1.71 -9.71
C VAL A 26 6.04 0.41 -9.83
N PHE A 27 5.21 0.30 -10.85
CA PHE A 27 4.54 -0.94 -11.25
C PHE A 27 4.75 -1.18 -12.74
N GLY A 28 4.89 -2.43 -13.13
CA GLY A 28 5.08 -2.78 -14.53
C GLY A 28 5.17 -4.28 -14.79
N LYS A 29 5.57 -4.62 -16.01
CA LYS A 29 5.96 -5.97 -16.42
C LYS A 29 7.48 -6.00 -16.57
N ASP A 30 8.10 -7.10 -16.15
CA ASP A 30 9.54 -7.36 -16.29
C ASP A 30 10.47 -6.31 -15.65
N ILE A 31 9.99 -5.59 -14.63
CA ILE A 31 10.80 -4.57 -13.92
C ILE A 31 11.78 -5.21 -12.92
N ILE A 32 11.44 -6.38 -12.36
CA ILE A 32 12.25 -7.05 -11.33
C ILE A 32 13.61 -7.45 -11.92
N HIS A 33 13.62 -7.92 -13.17
CA HIS A 33 14.87 -8.31 -13.83
C HIS A 33 15.86 -7.14 -13.88
N GLY A 34 15.39 -5.96 -14.30
CA GLY A 34 16.21 -4.74 -14.33
C GLY A 34 16.70 -4.36 -12.93
N VAL A 35 15.82 -4.37 -11.93
CA VAL A 35 16.21 -4.08 -10.53
C VAL A 35 17.30 -5.05 -10.05
N GLN A 36 17.13 -6.35 -10.28
CA GLN A 36 18.08 -7.37 -9.86
C GLN A 36 19.47 -7.22 -10.51
N GLN A 37 19.53 -6.80 -11.78
CA GLN A 37 20.79 -6.50 -12.46
C GLN A 37 21.53 -5.35 -11.77
N HIS A 38 20.81 -4.28 -11.42
CA HIS A 38 21.39 -3.09 -10.81
C HIS A 38 21.77 -3.27 -9.33
N MET A 39 21.15 -4.21 -8.62
CA MET A 39 21.39 -4.43 -7.19
C MET A 39 22.85 -4.72 -6.84
N TRP A 40 23.60 -5.38 -7.73
CA TRP A 40 25.02 -5.68 -7.50
C TRP A 40 25.88 -4.42 -7.53
N ASP A 41 25.69 -3.59 -8.57
CA ASP A 41 26.39 -2.31 -8.73
C ASP A 41 26.01 -1.31 -7.63
N ALA A 42 24.75 -1.35 -7.21
CA ALA A 42 24.24 -0.58 -6.08
C ALA A 42 24.74 -1.07 -4.72
N LYS A 43 25.45 -2.21 -4.65
CA LYS A 43 25.92 -2.85 -3.41
C LYS A 43 24.79 -3.06 -2.41
N ALA A 44 23.66 -3.56 -2.90
CA ALA A 44 22.45 -3.73 -2.12
C ALA A 44 22.68 -4.65 -0.90
N THR A 45 22.20 -4.22 0.26
CA THR A 45 22.17 -5.07 1.46
C THR A 45 20.86 -5.83 1.51
N LEU A 46 20.92 -7.14 1.29
CA LEU A 46 19.73 -7.99 1.26
C LEU A 46 19.16 -8.22 2.67
N TYR A 47 17.84 -8.27 2.75
CA TYR A 47 17.13 -8.64 3.97
C TYR A 47 16.39 -9.97 3.81
N ALA A 48 15.06 -9.96 3.76
CA ALA A 48 14.26 -11.18 3.68
C ALA A 48 13.39 -11.23 2.42
N ALA A 49 13.24 -12.44 1.89
CA ALA A 49 12.23 -12.79 0.90
C ALA A 49 11.07 -13.51 1.62
N ARG A 50 9.83 -13.08 1.41
CA ARG A 50 8.67 -13.73 2.04
C ARG A 50 7.39 -13.60 1.23
N ARG A 51 6.57 -14.65 1.30
CA ARG A 51 5.17 -14.57 0.93
C ARG A 51 4.43 -13.81 2.03
N MET A 52 3.74 -12.76 1.65
CA MET A 52 2.93 -11.96 2.58
C MET A 52 1.58 -12.66 2.78
N PRO A 53 0.94 -12.51 3.95
CA PRO A 53 -0.45 -12.91 4.13
C PRO A 53 -1.33 -12.20 3.09
N ALA A 54 -2.37 -12.88 2.62
CA ALA A 54 -3.31 -12.32 1.65
C ALA A 54 -3.98 -11.07 2.22
N GLU A 55 -4.16 -10.07 1.36
CA GLU A 55 -4.78 -8.80 1.70
C GLU A 55 -6.03 -8.59 0.85
N ILE A 56 -7.05 -7.91 1.38
CA ILE A 56 -8.20 -7.42 0.61
C ILE A 56 -8.10 -5.90 0.57
N TYR A 57 -7.94 -5.34 -0.62
CA TYR A 57 -7.97 -3.90 -0.85
C TYR A 57 -9.38 -3.45 -1.18
N PHE A 58 -9.74 -2.27 -0.68
CA PHE A 58 -10.99 -1.59 -0.99
C PHE A 58 -10.65 -0.36 -1.82
N LEU A 59 -10.86 -0.47 -3.13
CA LEU A 59 -10.63 0.62 -4.07
C LEU A 59 -11.89 1.46 -4.20
N SER A 60 -11.73 2.78 -4.30
CA SER A 60 -12.82 3.72 -4.57
C SER A 60 -12.53 4.50 -5.84
N ALA A 61 -13.52 4.60 -6.73
CA ALA A 61 -13.45 5.45 -7.92
C ALA A 61 -13.32 6.94 -7.57
N LYS A 62 -13.66 7.34 -6.34
CA LYS A 62 -13.64 8.75 -5.90
C LYS A 62 -12.27 9.24 -5.42
N THR A 63 -11.34 8.34 -5.10
CA THR A 63 -10.06 8.74 -4.48
C THR A 63 -8.91 7.79 -4.79
N ASP A 64 -7.71 8.34 -4.89
CA ASP A 64 -6.41 7.63 -4.92
C ASP A 64 -5.52 7.98 -3.72
N ALA A 65 -6.10 8.66 -2.73
CA ALA A 65 -5.36 9.14 -1.56
C ALA A 65 -5.49 8.23 -0.34
N ALA A 66 -6.45 7.29 -0.32
CA ALA A 66 -6.73 6.45 0.84
C ALA A 66 -6.50 4.96 0.55
N ASN A 67 -5.41 4.42 1.08
CA ASN A 67 -5.12 3.00 1.01
C ASN A 67 -5.85 2.28 2.14
N VAL A 68 -7.00 1.68 1.81
CA VAL A 68 -7.81 0.91 2.74
C VAL A 68 -7.66 -0.57 2.41
N LYS A 69 -7.13 -1.34 3.35
CA LYS A 69 -6.93 -2.77 3.16
C LYS A 69 -7.10 -3.58 4.42
N VAL A 70 -7.48 -4.83 4.27
CA VAL A 70 -7.61 -5.78 5.38
C VAL A 70 -6.57 -6.87 5.27
N ARG A 71 -5.92 -7.19 6.38
CA ARG A 71 -5.01 -8.33 6.53
C ARG A 71 -5.13 -8.87 7.95
N ASP A 72 -5.27 -10.19 8.10
CA ASP A 72 -5.44 -10.85 9.41
C ASP A 72 -6.62 -10.25 10.21
N SER A 73 -7.74 -9.97 9.53
CA SER A 73 -8.94 -9.31 10.10
C SER A 73 -8.71 -7.91 10.70
N LEU A 74 -7.54 -7.30 10.45
CA LEU A 74 -7.24 -5.91 10.76
C LEU A 74 -7.31 -5.07 9.49
N LEU A 75 -8.16 -4.04 9.50
CA LEU A 75 -8.20 -3.01 8.48
C LEU A 75 -7.13 -1.96 8.78
N ASP A 76 -6.24 -1.71 7.84
CA ASP A 76 -5.20 -0.68 7.86
C ASP A 76 -5.60 0.45 6.91
N ILE A 77 -5.45 1.69 7.36
CA ILE A 77 -5.64 2.88 6.51
C ILE A 77 -4.34 3.65 6.44
N LYS A 78 -3.89 3.94 5.22
CA LYS A 78 -2.82 4.91 4.97
C LYS A 78 -3.31 5.99 4.03
N LEU A 79 -3.12 7.25 4.43
CA LEU A 79 -3.49 8.39 3.61
C LEU A 79 -2.26 9.03 2.98
N LYS A 80 -2.35 9.38 1.70
CA LYS A 80 -1.45 10.33 1.07
C LYS A 80 -1.69 11.70 1.71
N VAL A 81 -0.68 12.22 2.39
CA VAL A 81 -0.72 13.51 3.10
C VAL A 81 0.12 14.58 2.42
N GLY A 82 0.91 14.21 1.42
CA GLY A 82 1.74 15.15 0.68
C GLY A 82 2.46 14.47 -0.47
N GLU A 83 3.25 15.26 -1.17
CA GLU A 83 4.13 14.86 -2.25
C GLU A 83 5.39 15.71 -2.21
N THR A 84 6.55 15.12 -2.48
CA THR A 84 7.81 15.88 -2.59
C THR A 84 7.87 16.62 -3.93
N PRO A 85 8.75 17.62 -4.12
CA PRO A 85 8.94 18.29 -5.41
C PRO A 85 9.27 17.34 -6.57
N GLU A 86 9.87 16.20 -6.27
CA GLU A 86 10.20 15.13 -7.21
C GLU A 86 9.04 14.17 -7.52
N GLY A 87 7.88 14.35 -6.87
CA GLY A 87 6.69 13.52 -7.08
C GLY A 87 6.58 12.31 -6.16
N PHE A 88 7.40 12.20 -5.10
CA PHE A 88 7.34 11.05 -4.17
C PHE A 88 6.17 11.21 -3.20
N GLU A 89 5.34 10.18 -3.06
CA GLU A 89 4.10 10.27 -2.29
C GLU A 89 4.37 10.03 -0.81
N ILE A 90 3.89 10.94 0.05
CA ILE A 90 4.08 10.83 1.50
C ILE A 90 2.84 10.22 2.12
N PHE A 91 2.99 9.08 2.80
CA PHE A 91 1.88 8.36 3.41
C PHE A 91 1.93 8.39 4.95
N GLN A 92 0.79 8.72 5.57
CA GLN A 92 0.58 8.64 7.02
C GLN A 92 -0.40 7.50 7.34
N PRO A 93 -0.02 6.55 8.22
CA PRO A 93 -0.96 5.60 8.80
C PRO A 93 -2.04 6.32 9.64
N ARG A 94 -3.31 5.94 9.51
CA ARG A 94 -4.42 6.50 10.31
C ARG A 94 -4.94 5.57 11.41
N GLY A 95 -4.22 4.49 11.66
CA GLY A 95 -4.57 3.48 12.66
C GLY A 95 -5.07 2.19 12.01
N LYS A 96 -5.41 1.23 12.86
CA LYS A 96 -5.95 -0.06 12.45
C LYS A 96 -7.23 -0.38 13.19
N PHE A 97 -8.20 -0.93 12.46
CA PHE A 97 -9.51 -1.29 12.97
C PHE A 97 -9.62 -2.82 12.99
N GLN A 98 -10.02 -3.37 14.13
CA GLN A 98 -10.25 -4.80 14.27
C GLN A 98 -11.71 -5.09 13.93
N PHE A 99 -11.96 -6.07 13.07
CA PHE A 99 -13.34 -6.57 12.87
C PHE A 99 -13.77 -7.47 14.05
N PRO A 100 -15.06 -7.42 14.46
CA PRO A 100 -16.11 -6.53 13.94
C PRO A 100 -15.86 -5.06 14.30
N VAL A 101 -16.15 -4.16 13.36
CA VAL A 101 -16.00 -2.72 13.54
C VAL A 101 -17.30 -2.08 13.97
N SER A 102 -17.25 -1.00 14.75
CA SER A 102 -18.44 -0.24 15.13
C SER A 102 -19.03 0.52 13.94
N GLN A 103 -20.30 0.92 14.04
CA GLN A 103 -20.95 1.80 13.06
C GLN A 103 -20.14 3.10 12.84
N ALA A 104 -19.62 3.71 13.92
CA ALA A 104 -18.85 4.95 13.85
C ALA A 104 -17.49 4.76 13.16
N ASP A 105 -16.81 3.63 13.42
CA ASP A 105 -15.56 3.28 12.75
C ASP A 105 -15.80 3.01 11.27
N LEU A 106 -16.87 2.27 10.93
CA LEU A 106 -17.22 2.02 9.54
C LEU A 106 -17.58 3.31 8.80
N GLN A 107 -18.31 4.23 9.43
CA GLN A 107 -18.57 5.56 8.87
C GLN A 107 -17.28 6.32 8.58
N THR A 108 -16.28 6.21 9.47
CA THR A 108 -14.95 6.81 9.28
C THR A 108 -14.21 6.17 8.10
N ILE A 109 -14.24 4.84 7.98
CA ILE A 109 -13.65 4.08 6.86
C ILE A 109 -14.27 4.51 5.53
N LEU A 110 -15.61 4.60 5.47
CA LEU A 110 -16.34 5.04 4.28
C LEU A 110 -16.01 6.50 3.91
N GLY A 111 -15.83 7.37 4.91
CA GLY A 111 -15.38 8.74 4.70
C GLY A 111 -14.01 8.83 4.01
N PHE A 112 -13.06 7.94 4.36
CA PHE A 112 -11.77 7.88 3.65
C PHE A 112 -11.90 7.37 2.22
N LEU A 113 -12.84 6.45 1.97
CA LEU A 113 -13.20 5.97 0.64
C LEU A 113 -14.05 6.98 -0.16
N GLN A 114 -14.51 8.06 0.47
CA GLN A 114 -15.37 9.09 -0.13
C GLN A 114 -16.66 8.52 -0.74
N VAL A 115 -17.28 7.56 -0.05
CA VAL A 115 -18.57 6.99 -0.47
C VAL A 115 -19.56 7.02 0.69
N ASP A 116 -20.84 7.12 0.35
CA ASP A 116 -21.92 7.14 1.31
C ASP A 116 -22.68 5.82 1.25
N ILE A 117 -22.63 5.04 2.33
CA ILE A 117 -23.41 3.81 2.49
C ILE A 117 -24.22 3.94 3.77
N ALA A 118 -25.53 3.73 3.68
CA ALA A 118 -26.40 3.75 4.85
C ALA A 118 -26.04 2.62 5.82
N LEU A 119 -25.84 2.97 7.09
CA LEU A 119 -25.49 2.03 8.15
C LEU A 119 -26.64 1.93 9.16
N ASP A 120 -27.20 0.73 9.35
CA ASP A 120 -28.34 0.44 10.23
C ASP A 120 -28.00 -0.47 11.43
N LYS A 121 -26.83 -1.11 11.43
CA LYS A 121 -26.33 -1.94 12.53
C LYS A 121 -25.34 -1.19 13.41
N ALA A 122 -25.26 -1.63 14.67
CA ALA A 122 -24.28 -1.13 15.64
C ALA A 122 -22.84 -1.60 15.34
N GLN A 123 -22.69 -2.77 14.72
CA GLN A 123 -21.40 -3.38 14.37
C GLN A 123 -21.51 -4.13 13.04
N TYR A 124 -20.37 -4.26 12.36
CA TYR A 124 -20.25 -4.92 11.07
C TYR A 124 -19.07 -5.89 11.06
N GLU A 125 -19.31 -7.09 10.56
CA GLU A 125 -18.28 -8.08 10.27
C GLU A 125 -17.58 -7.78 8.94
N LEU A 126 -16.36 -8.34 8.78
CA LEU A 126 -15.60 -8.19 7.53
C LEU A 126 -16.40 -8.68 6.31
N ALA A 127 -17.11 -9.79 6.45
CA ALA A 127 -17.91 -10.36 5.36
C ALA A 127 -19.04 -9.40 4.92
N GLU A 128 -19.64 -8.68 5.87
CA GLU A 128 -20.68 -7.70 5.59
C GLU A 128 -20.10 -6.49 4.87
N PHE A 129 -18.97 -5.96 5.35
CA PHE A 129 -18.30 -4.84 4.68
C PHE A 129 -17.85 -5.20 3.26
N VAL A 130 -17.32 -6.40 3.04
CA VAL A 130 -16.99 -6.91 1.70
C VAL A 130 -18.24 -6.98 0.82
N ALA A 131 -19.37 -7.46 1.34
CA ALA A 131 -20.61 -7.52 0.57
C ALA A 131 -21.13 -6.12 0.21
N MET A 132 -21.08 -5.18 1.14
CA MET A 132 -21.44 -3.77 0.91
C MET A 132 -20.54 -3.12 -0.15
N ALA A 133 -19.22 -3.33 -0.06
CA ALA A 133 -18.27 -2.79 -1.04
C ALA A 133 -18.49 -3.37 -2.44
N LYS A 134 -18.85 -4.66 -2.56
CA LYS A 134 -19.17 -5.28 -3.85
C LYS A 134 -20.50 -4.79 -4.45
N ALA A 135 -21.44 -4.35 -3.61
CA ALA A 135 -22.73 -3.86 -4.06
C ALA A 135 -22.71 -2.36 -4.43
N HIS A 136 -21.69 -1.61 -3.99
CA HIS A 136 -21.60 -0.18 -4.23
C HIS A 136 -20.94 0.14 -5.59
N PRO A 137 -21.53 0.98 -6.45
CA PRO A 137 -21.04 1.19 -7.82
C PRO A 137 -19.66 1.86 -7.90
N ASP A 138 -19.30 2.68 -6.91
CA ASP A 138 -17.99 3.35 -6.87
C ASP A 138 -16.90 2.55 -6.12
N LEU A 139 -17.20 1.36 -5.59
CA LEU A 139 -16.24 0.54 -4.85
C LEU A 139 -15.88 -0.74 -5.59
N CYS A 140 -14.66 -1.22 -5.38
CA CYS A 140 -14.23 -2.55 -5.81
C CYS A 140 -13.32 -3.20 -4.78
N THR A 141 -13.61 -4.45 -4.44
CA THR A 141 -12.73 -5.26 -3.59
C THR A 141 -11.72 -6.01 -4.45
N VAL A 142 -10.43 -5.93 -4.10
CA VAL A 142 -9.35 -6.61 -4.81
C VAL A 142 -8.58 -7.52 -3.86
N SER A 143 -8.52 -8.81 -4.16
CA SER A 143 -7.62 -9.73 -3.44
C SER A 143 -6.19 -9.49 -3.90
N VAL A 144 -5.27 -9.31 -2.96
CA VAL A 144 -3.86 -9.06 -3.22
C VAL A 144 -3.02 -10.12 -2.55
N GLU A 145 -2.30 -10.90 -3.36
CA GLU A 145 -1.21 -11.76 -2.90
C GLU A 145 0.13 -11.13 -3.26
N LYS A 146 1.16 -11.37 -2.45
CA LYS A 146 2.48 -10.77 -2.67
C LYS A 146 3.63 -11.66 -2.24
N MET A 147 4.62 -11.78 -3.12
CA MET A 147 5.95 -12.27 -2.80
C MET A 147 6.92 -11.09 -2.78
N ARG A 148 7.43 -10.75 -1.59
CA ARG A 148 8.22 -9.54 -1.34
C ARG A 148 9.68 -9.90 -1.09
N TYR A 149 10.58 -9.09 -1.64
CA TYR A 149 12.02 -9.15 -1.43
C TYR A 149 12.49 -7.79 -0.88
N GLY A 150 12.84 -7.74 0.40
CA GLY A 150 13.33 -6.52 1.05
C GLY A 150 14.84 -6.41 1.01
N PHE A 151 15.34 -5.20 0.80
CA PHE A 151 16.78 -4.88 0.80
C PHE A 151 16.97 -3.38 1.09
N SER A 152 18.21 -2.89 1.05
CA SER A 152 18.50 -1.45 1.03
C SER A 152 19.65 -1.10 0.10
N VAL A 153 19.67 0.16 -0.30
CA VAL A 153 20.75 0.81 -1.05
C VAL A 153 21.12 2.08 -0.29
N ASP A 154 22.37 2.21 0.16
CA ASP A 154 22.85 3.33 0.97
C ASP A 154 21.97 3.68 2.19
N GLY A 155 21.40 2.66 2.84
CA GLY A 155 20.50 2.83 3.99
C GLY A 155 19.06 3.18 3.65
N ILE A 156 18.72 3.40 2.37
CA ILE A 156 17.36 3.62 1.89
C ILE A 156 16.63 2.28 1.80
N ILE A 157 15.44 2.21 2.39
CA ILE A 157 14.64 0.99 2.41
C ILE A 157 14.10 0.76 1.00
N CYS A 158 14.41 -0.41 0.46
CA CYS A 158 14.00 -0.79 -0.88
C CYS A 158 13.26 -2.13 -0.84
N GLU A 159 12.33 -2.32 -1.76
CA GLU A 159 11.76 -3.64 -2.03
C GLU A 159 11.44 -3.80 -3.51
N TYR A 160 11.48 -5.04 -3.98
CA TYR A 160 10.75 -5.45 -5.17
C TYR A 160 9.81 -6.60 -4.82
N ALA A 161 8.74 -6.76 -5.59
CA ALA A 161 7.75 -7.79 -5.34
C ALA A 161 7.00 -8.20 -6.60
N GLN A 162 6.61 -9.47 -6.63
CA GLN A 162 5.52 -9.94 -7.47
C GLN A 162 4.22 -9.77 -6.69
N VAL A 163 3.23 -9.15 -7.33
CA VAL A 163 1.93 -8.83 -6.74
C VAL A 163 0.84 -9.37 -7.65
N TRP A 164 -0.10 -10.13 -7.10
CA TRP A 164 -1.24 -10.64 -7.84
C TRP A 164 -2.50 -9.91 -7.38
N PHE A 165 -3.05 -9.08 -8.26
CA PHE A 165 -4.33 -8.40 -8.06
C PHE A 165 -5.43 -9.25 -8.71
N ASN A 166 -6.31 -9.88 -7.91
CA ASN A 166 -7.29 -10.85 -8.39
C ASN A 166 -6.67 -11.95 -9.29
N GLY A 167 -5.44 -12.38 -8.96
CA GLY A 167 -4.68 -13.35 -9.76
C GLY A 167 -3.92 -12.77 -10.96
N ALA A 168 -4.12 -11.51 -11.33
CA ALA A 168 -3.35 -10.84 -12.37
C ALA A 168 -1.99 -10.39 -11.81
N LEU A 169 -0.90 -10.94 -12.38
CA LEU A 169 0.46 -10.62 -11.96
C LEU A 169 0.88 -9.22 -12.44
N MET A 170 1.40 -8.44 -11.51
CA MET A 170 2.20 -7.25 -11.75
C MET A 170 3.49 -7.32 -10.93
N GLU A 171 4.53 -6.67 -11.42
CA GLU A 171 5.76 -6.48 -10.68
C GLU A 171 5.82 -5.05 -10.12
N THR A 172 6.43 -4.90 -8.95
CA THR A 172 6.63 -3.58 -8.32
C THR A 172 8.03 -3.48 -7.72
N ALA A 173 8.58 -2.27 -7.72
CA ALA A 173 9.78 -1.91 -7.01
C ALA A 173 9.56 -0.57 -6.31
N CYS A 174 10.27 -0.35 -5.20
CA CYS A 174 10.02 0.78 -4.33
C CYS A 174 11.27 1.20 -3.57
N CYS A 175 11.41 2.51 -3.36
CA CYS A 175 12.33 3.14 -2.42
C CYS A 175 11.50 3.99 -1.44
N GLU A 176 11.66 3.79 -0.12
CA GLU A 176 10.98 4.57 0.91
C GLU A 176 11.97 5.12 1.95
N SER A 177 11.82 6.38 2.34
CA SER A 177 12.67 7.02 3.36
C SER A 177 12.08 8.32 3.91
N GLU A 178 12.62 8.77 5.04
CA GLU A 178 12.49 10.16 5.53
C GLU A 178 13.52 11.08 4.85
N ASP A 179 14.60 10.52 4.32
CA ASP A 179 15.58 11.21 3.47
C ASP A 179 15.13 11.17 1.99
N TYR A 180 14.50 12.25 1.55
CA TYR A 180 13.93 12.33 0.20
C TYR A 180 15.00 12.39 -0.91
N ALA A 181 16.15 13.02 -0.63
CA ALA A 181 17.26 13.06 -1.57
C ALA A 181 17.85 11.66 -1.78
N GLY A 182 17.94 10.87 -0.69
CA GLY A 182 18.37 9.48 -0.75
C GLY A 182 17.46 8.58 -1.59
N ILE A 183 16.13 8.79 -1.58
CA ILE A 183 15.18 8.03 -2.42
C ILE A 183 15.52 8.18 -3.90
N LYS A 184 15.77 9.41 -4.36
CA LYS A 184 16.11 9.67 -5.77
C LYS A 184 17.39 8.95 -6.18
N ALA A 185 18.45 9.08 -5.38
CA ALA A 185 19.73 8.41 -5.66
C ALA A 185 19.60 6.88 -5.68
N ALA A 186 18.82 6.29 -4.76
CA ALA A 186 18.55 4.86 -4.74
C ALA A 186 17.76 4.41 -5.97
N ALA A 187 16.73 5.16 -6.38
CA ALA A 187 15.93 4.88 -7.57
C ALA A 187 16.77 4.95 -8.87
N GLU A 188 17.70 5.91 -8.96
CA GLU A 188 18.65 6.03 -10.08
C GLU A 188 19.59 4.83 -10.12
N LYS A 189 20.18 4.46 -8.98
CA LYS A 189 21.06 3.28 -8.88
C LYS A 189 20.36 1.98 -9.23
N LEU A 190 19.07 1.86 -8.93
CA LEU A 190 18.25 0.68 -9.24
C LEU A 190 17.65 0.70 -10.66
N GLY A 191 17.93 1.75 -11.45
CA GLY A 191 17.46 1.85 -12.83
C GLY A 191 15.96 2.11 -12.98
N ILE A 192 15.28 2.60 -11.93
CA ILE A 192 13.81 2.80 -11.92
C ILE A 192 13.37 4.27 -11.88
N ALA A 193 14.31 5.22 -11.75
CA ALA A 193 14.00 6.64 -11.59
C ALA A 193 13.22 7.28 -12.75
N GLN A 194 13.27 6.69 -13.95
CA GLN A 194 12.59 7.21 -15.16
C GLN A 194 11.15 6.68 -15.30
N LEU A 195 10.71 5.80 -14.40
CA LEU A 195 9.37 5.21 -14.42
C LEU A 195 8.41 6.06 -13.59
N ASP A 196 7.12 5.96 -13.92
CA ASP A 196 6.08 6.71 -13.22
C ASP A 196 5.92 6.24 -11.77
N ASN A 197 5.72 7.20 -10.85
CA ASN A 197 5.37 6.90 -9.47
C ASN A 197 3.91 6.43 -9.38
N ILE A 198 3.72 5.13 -9.24
CA ILE A 198 2.43 4.44 -9.21
C ILE A 198 2.28 3.74 -7.86
N ASN A 199 1.29 4.18 -7.07
CA ASN A 199 0.93 3.49 -5.84
C ASN A 199 0.02 2.28 -6.10
N TYR A 200 -0.20 1.48 -5.05
CA TYR A 200 -1.05 0.28 -5.11
C TYR A 200 -2.50 0.56 -5.55
N LEU A 201 -3.03 1.75 -5.29
CA LEU A 201 -4.41 2.09 -5.65
C LEU A 201 -4.53 2.28 -7.15
N LYS A 202 -3.65 3.10 -7.74
CA LYS A 202 -3.56 3.29 -9.19
C LYS A 202 -3.30 1.96 -9.91
N ALA A 203 -2.36 1.15 -9.42
CA ALA A 203 -2.08 -0.16 -10.00
C ALA A 203 -3.26 -1.12 -9.91
N GLY A 204 -3.91 -1.23 -8.74
CA GLY A 204 -5.08 -2.08 -8.55
C GLY A 204 -6.27 -1.64 -9.41
N LYS A 205 -6.51 -0.33 -9.50
CA LYS A 205 -7.55 0.28 -10.33
C LYS A 205 -7.35 -0.03 -11.82
N GLN A 206 -6.12 0.07 -12.31
CA GLN A 206 -5.77 -0.31 -13.68
C GLN A 206 -6.13 -1.78 -13.96
N VAL A 207 -5.86 -2.69 -13.02
CA VAL A 207 -6.16 -4.12 -13.19
C VAL A 207 -7.67 -4.38 -13.22
N VAL A 208 -8.46 -3.69 -12.40
CA VAL A 208 -9.91 -3.91 -12.34
C VAL A 208 -10.72 -3.04 -13.29
N GLY A 209 -10.07 -2.21 -14.11
CA GLY A 209 -10.73 -1.33 -15.08
C GLY A 209 -11.47 -0.15 -14.44
N MET A 210 -11.00 0.32 -13.28
CA MET A 210 -11.50 1.51 -12.61
C MET A 210 -10.64 2.70 -13.04
N ALA A 211 -11.18 3.59 -13.88
CA ALA A 211 -10.49 4.80 -14.33
C ALA A 211 -10.73 5.96 -13.36
#